data_AF-A0A0J7JY97-F1
#
_entry.id   AF-A0A0J7JY97-F1
#
_cell.length_a   1.000
_cell.length_b   1.000
_cell.length_c   1.000
_cell.angle_alpha   90.00
_cell.angle_beta   90.00
_cell.angle_gamma   90.00
#
_symmetry.space_group_name_H-M   'P 1'
#
loop_
_entity.id
_entity.type
_entity.pdbx_description
1 polymer ?
#
loop_
_entity_poly.entity_id
_entity_poly.type
_entity_poly.pdbx_seq_one_letter_code
_entity_poly.pdbx_strand_id
1 'polypeptide(L)'
;MGGWEKERKEYLKGKNMTLEKVEELREIGQLRGEDIWEKKMKMQREERWEKIEKSRSNRWYQVIKGKGIPKYLKNGWGETRWQRIARFRIGDGVREGRFWEREEKKKCRICGWKKETWEHIWEECVRGESGSTWQEKVREILGEEGEGEEWLKELERMRESANGGINEECVRKEFFVNGNGSPNRD
;
A
#
# COMPACT_ATOMS: atom_id res chain seq x y z
N MET A 1 22.41 -39.11 15.51
CA MET A 1 22.13 -37.81 14.86
C MET A 1 21.06 -37.10 15.65
N GLY A 2 21.39 -35.96 16.25
CA GLY A 2 20.46 -35.17 17.06
C GLY A 2 19.40 -34.48 16.20
N GLY A 3 18.25 -34.13 16.78
CA GLY A 3 17.17 -33.43 16.06
C GLY A 3 17.65 -32.17 15.33
N TRP A 4 18.62 -31.47 15.92
CA TRP A 4 19.26 -30.28 15.35
C TRP A 4 20.03 -30.54 14.04
N GLU A 5 20.71 -31.70 13.90
CA GLU A 5 21.41 -32.05 12.66
C GLU A 5 20.43 -32.36 11.52
N LYS A 6 19.25 -32.88 11.87
CA LYS A 6 18.19 -33.22 10.93
C LYS A 6 17.51 -31.96 10.40
N GLU A 7 17.12 -31.04 11.29
CA GLU A 7 16.60 -29.71 10.92
C GLU A 7 17.62 -28.91 10.10
N ARG A 8 18.89 -28.92 10.49
CA ARG A 8 19.96 -28.23 9.74
C ARG A 8 20.12 -28.80 8.33
N LYS A 9 20.05 -30.14 8.16
CA LYS A 9 20.09 -30.78 6.84
C LYS A 9 18.87 -30.40 5.99
N GLU A 10 17.66 -30.43 6.55
CA GLU A 10 16.45 -30.04 5.83
C GLU A 10 16.47 -28.56 5.43
N TYR A 11 16.90 -27.68 6.33
CA TYR A 11 17.08 -26.25 6.05
C TYR A 11 18.05 -26.04 4.88
N LEU A 12 19.21 -26.71 4.86
CA LEU A 12 20.18 -26.57 3.77
C LEU A 12 19.66 -27.17 2.45
N LYS A 13 19.01 -28.32 2.51
CA LYS A 13 18.43 -29.02 1.35
C LYS A 13 17.32 -28.19 0.70
N GLY A 14 16.44 -27.56 1.48
CA GLY A 14 15.43 -26.61 0.99
C GLY A 14 16.00 -25.33 0.40
N LYS A 15 17.29 -25.05 0.64
CA LYS A 15 18.03 -23.87 0.15
C LYS A 15 19.00 -24.24 -0.99
N ASN A 16 18.88 -25.45 -1.54
CA ASN A 16 19.72 -26.01 -2.61
C ASN A 16 21.22 -26.02 -2.28
N MET A 17 21.56 -26.10 -0.99
CA MET A 17 22.94 -26.23 -0.50
C MET A 17 23.09 -27.61 0.15
N THR A 18 24.11 -28.36 -0.24
CA THR A 18 24.47 -29.60 0.46
C THR A 18 25.33 -29.28 1.68
N LEU A 19 25.23 -30.10 2.72
CA LEU A 19 26.03 -29.94 3.93
C LEU A 19 27.54 -30.00 3.60
N GLU A 20 27.90 -30.92 2.70
CA GLU A 20 29.24 -31.10 2.14
C GLU A 20 29.74 -29.83 1.46
N LYS A 21 28.91 -29.17 0.63
CA LYS A 21 29.32 -27.93 -0.04
C LYS A 21 29.47 -26.74 0.92
N VAL A 22 28.75 -26.75 2.04
CA VAL A 22 28.90 -25.75 3.11
C VAL A 22 30.18 -25.99 3.92
N GLU A 23 30.51 -27.24 4.19
CA GLU A 23 31.74 -27.65 4.90
C GLU A 23 32.98 -27.45 4.04
N GLU A 24 32.93 -27.86 2.77
CA GLU A 24 33.97 -27.64 1.76
C GLU A 24 34.28 -26.14 1.62
N LEU A 25 33.26 -25.29 1.46
CA LEU A 25 33.48 -23.84 1.36
C LEU A 25 34.02 -23.23 2.67
N ARG A 26 33.70 -23.81 3.85
CA ARG A 26 34.28 -23.40 5.14
C ARG A 26 35.74 -23.81 5.28
N GLU A 27 36.10 -25.02 4.82
CA GLU A 27 37.47 -25.55 4.86
C GLU A 27 38.42 -24.80 3.92
N ILE A 28 37.94 -24.41 2.73
CA ILE A 28 38.72 -23.62 1.75
C ILE A 28 38.84 -22.14 2.19
N GLY A 29 38.18 -21.73 3.28
CA GLY A 29 38.13 -20.34 3.75
C GLY A 29 37.37 -19.38 2.82
N GLN A 30 36.69 -19.92 1.80
CA GLN A 30 35.89 -19.17 0.81
C GLN A 30 34.46 -18.86 1.29
N LEU A 31 34.00 -19.49 2.37
CA LEU A 31 32.75 -19.16 3.04
C LEU A 31 33.06 -18.32 4.28
N ARG A 32 33.15 -17.00 4.14
CA ARG A 32 33.16 -16.13 5.31
C ARG A 32 31.78 -16.17 5.95
N GLY A 33 31.71 -15.95 7.27
CA GLY A 33 30.43 -15.80 7.98
C GLY A 33 29.53 -14.74 7.33
N GLU A 34 30.15 -13.73 6.74
CA GLU A 34 29.55 -12.67 5.93
C GLU A 34 28.81 -13.21 4.70
N ASP A 35 29.40 -14.13 3.92
CA ASP A 35 28.78 -14.71 2.72
C ASP A 35 27.53 -15.53 3.04
N ILE A 36 27.55 -16.25 4.16
CA ILE A 36 26.40 -17.01 4.67
C ILE A 36 25.29 -16.04 5.11
N TRP A 37 25.67 -14.96 5.80
CA TRP A 37 24.74 -13.94 6.28
C TRP A 37 24.10 -13.19 5.12
N GLU A 38 24.86 -12.80 4.10
CA GLU A 38 24.36 -12.13 2.89
C GLU A 38 23.39 -13.03 2.12
N LYS A 39 23.74 -14.31 1.89
CA LYS A 39 22.81 -15.28 1.29
C LYS A 39 21.53 -15.40 2.10
N LYS A 40 21.63 -15.52 3.43
CA LYS A 40 20.46 -15.59 4.32
C LYS A 40 19.58 -14.33 4.22
N MET A 41 20.18 -13.14 4.23
CA MET A 41 19.47 -11.87 4.13
C MET A 41 18.79 -11.70 2.77
N LYS A 42 19.45 -12.12 1.69
CA LYS A 42 18.89 -12.13 0.34
C LYS A 42 17.64 -13.03 0.27
N MET A 43 17.73 -14.24 0.82
CA MET A 43 16.60 -15.17 0.83
C MET A 43 15.43 -14.68 1.69
N GLN A 44 15.69 -14.09 2.86
CA GLN A 44 14.63 -13.48 3.65
C GLN A 44 13.96 -12.31 2.92
N ARG A 45 14.72 -11.54 2.14
CA ARG A 45 14.18 -10.46 1.32
C ARG A 45 13.28 -11.01 0.22
N GLU A 46 13.70 -12.08 -0.46
CA GLU A 46 12.92 -12.77 -1.50
C GLU A 46 11.63 -13.37 -0.93
N GLU A 47 11.69 -14.12 0.18
CA GLU A 47 10.51 -14.70 0.84
C GLU A 47 9.51 -13.62 1.30
N ARG A 48 10.00 -12.50 1.83
CA ARG A 48 9.15 -11.36 2.19
C ARG A 48 8.51 -10.73 0.95
N TRP A 49 9.24 -10.65 -0.15
CA TRP A 49 8.74 -10.11 -1.41
C TRP A 49 7.62 -10.99 -1.97
N GLU A 50 7.83 -12.30 -2.01
CA GLU A 50 6.85 -13.27 -2.48
C GLU A 50 5.56 -13.22 -1.65
N LYS A 51 5.67 -13.07 -0.32
CA LYS A 51 4.50 -12.89 0.56
C LYS A 51 3.71 -11.61 0.25
N ILE A 52 4.39 -10.52 -0.11
CA ILE A 52 3.76 -9.26 -0.49
C ILE A 52 3.07 -9.40 -1.84
N GLU A 53 3.75 -10.00 -2.82
CA GLU A 53 3.22 -10.28 -4.15
C GLU A 53 1.99 -11.21 -4.13
N LYS A 54 1.94 -12.13 -3.17
CA LYS A 54 0.78 -13.02 -2.97
C LYS A 54 -0.30 -12.44 -2.06
N SER A 55 -0.07 -11.30 -1.41
CA SER A 55 -1.02 -10.74 -0.43
C SER A 55 -2.23 -10.11 -1.12
N ARG A 56 -3.43 -10.55 -0.73
CA ARG A 56 -4.72 -9.98 -1.21
C ARG A 56 -5.06 -8.64 -0.55
N SER A 57 -4.45 -8.34 0.59
CA SER A 57 -4.80 -7.23 1.48
C SER A 57 -4.27 -5.87 1.05
N ASN A 58 -3.32 -5.82 0.11
CA ASN A 58 -2.81 -4.55 -0.41
C ASN A 58 -2.37 -4.65 -1.88
N ARG A 59 -3.36 -4.53 -2.78
CA ARG A 59 -3.18 -4.56 -4.24
C ARG A 59 -2.15 -3.53 -4.74
N TRP A 60 -2.01 -2.40 -4.06
CA TRP A 60 -1.19 -1.27 -4.52
C TRP A 60 0.24 -1.32 -4.01
N TYR A 61 0.49 -1.98 -2.89
CA TYR A 61 1.83 -2.06 -2.31
C TYR A 61 2.83 -2.73 -3.25
N GLN A 62 2.39 -3.67 -4.09
CA GLN A 62 3.24 -4.27 -5.12
C GLN A 62 3.71 -3.26 -6.17
N VAL A 63 2.86 -2.29 -6.50
CA VAL A 63 3.14 -1.25 -7.49
C VAL A 63 4.03 -0.14 -6.91
N ILE A 64 3.85 0.16 -5.63
CA ILE A 64 4.49 1.30 -4.95
C ILE A 64 5.79 0.91 -4.24
N LYS A 65 5.97 -0.37 -3.87
CA LYS A 65 7.14 -0.78 -3.11
C LYS A 65 8.38 -0.82 -4.00
N GLY A 66 9.35 0.04 -3.71
CA GLY A 66 10.70 -0.03 -4.28
C GLY A 66 11.60 -1.04 -3.57
N LYS A 67 12.83 -1.19 -4.08
CA LYS A 67 13.88 -1.97 -3.42
C LYS A 67 14.49 -1.17 -2.26
N GLY A 68 14.24 -1.60 -1.03
CA GLY A 68 14.90 -1.07 0.17
C GLY A 68 14.00 -0.24 1.08
N ILE A 69 14.63 0.59 1.93
CA ILE A 69 13.94 1.53 2.82
C ILE A 69 13.56 2.78 2.00
N PRO A 70 12.28 3.18 2.00
CA PRO A 70 11.84 4.42 1.37
C PRO A 70 12.66 5.64 1.75
N LYS A 71 12.92 6.53 0.78
CA LYS A 71 13.77 7.71 1.00
C LYS A 71 13.14 8.70 1.97
N TYR A 72 11.82 8.88 1.95
CA TYR A 72 11.12 9.76 2.91
C TYR A 72 11.37 9.37 4.38
N LEU A 73 11.66 8.09 4.68
CA LEU A 73 12.02 7.64 6.02
C LEU A 73 13.45 8.02 6.43
N LYS A 74 14.30 8.38 5.47
CA LYS A 74 15.68 8.81 5.69
C LYS A 74 15.82 10.33 5.78
N ASN A 75 14.78 11.09 5.44
CA ASN A 75 14.81 12.54 5.31
C ASN A 75 14.71 13.29 6.67
N GLY A 76 14.76 12.59 7.81
CA GLY A 76 14.69 13.21 9.14
C GLY A 76 13.35 13.87 9.46
N TRP A 77 12.27 13.46 8.79
CA TRP A 77 10.93 14.04 8.98
C TRP A 77 10.36 13.70 10.35
N GLY A 78 9.55 14.62 10.89
CA GLY A 78 8.81 14.39 12.13
C GLY A 78 7.86 13.18 12.05
N GLU A 79 7.60 12.56 13.19
CA GLU A 79 6.89 11.27 13.27
C GLU A 79 5.54 11.28 12.57
N THR A 80 4.70 12.26 12.89
CA THR A 80 3.37 12.46 12.28
C THR A 80 3.45 12.50 10.75
N ARG A 81 4.50 13.13 10.20
CA ARG A 81 4.67 13.37 8.77
C ARG A 81 4.95 12.08 8.01
N TRP A 82 5.99 11.34 8.43
CA TRP A 82 6.34 10.09 7.75
C TRP A 82 5.33 8.98 8.05
N GLN A 83 4.72 8.97 9.24
CA GLN A 83 3.66 8.02 9.59
C GLN A 83 2.46 8.17 8.68
N ARG A 84 2.08 9.40 8.28
CA ARG A 84 0.99 9.62 7.33
C ARG A 84 1.23 8.82 6.05
N ILE A 85 2.34 9.06 5.35
CA ILE A 85 2.68 8.33 4.12
C ILE A 85 2.71 6.81 4.38
N ALA A 86 3.36 6.38 5.47
CA ALA A 86 3.48 4.98 5.81
C ALA A 86 2.12 4.29 5.93
N ARG A 87 1.14 4.90 6.63
CA ARG A 87 -0.22 4.39 6.78
C ARG A 87 -0.92 4.15 5.45
N PHE A 88 -0.79 5.09 4.50
CA PHE A 88 -1.39 4.92 3.18
C PHE A 88 -0.64 3.89 2.34
N ARG A 89 0.71 3.83 2.39
CA ARG A 89 1.50 2.81 1.69
C ARG A 89 1.12 1.40 2.13
N ILE A 90 0.90 1.18 3.43
CA ILE A 90 0.50 -0.14 3.96
C ILE A 90 -0.98 -0.45 3.76
N GLY A 91 -1.78 0.48 3.24
CA GLY A 91 -3.18 0.27 2.88
C GLY A 91 -4.19 0.56 4.00
N ASP A 92 -3.76 1.07 5.15
CA ASP A 92 -4.69 1.47 6.23
C ASP A 92 -5.25 2.88 6.03
N GLY A 93 -4.58 3.70 5.22
CA GLY A 93 -5.03 5.07 4.90
C GLY A 93 -6.34 5.14 4.11
N VAL A 94 -6.79 4.04 3.49
CA VAL A 94 -8.05 3.91 2.73
C VAL A 94 -8.82 2.69 3.24
N ARG A 95 -10.13 2.81 3.47
CA ARG A 95 -10.92 1.73 4.10
C ARG A 95 -11.04 0.45 3.25
N GLU A 96 -10.76 0.51 1.95
CA GLU A 96 -10.66 -0.67 1.06
C GLU A 96 -9.74 -1.76 1.63
N GLY A 97 -8.61 -1.39 2.24
CA GLY A 97 -7.62 -2.33 2.77
C GLY A 97 -8.09 -3.12 4.01
N ARG A 98 -9.17 -2.70 4.65
CA ARG A 98 -9.69 -3.29 5.90
C ARG A 98 -10.59 -4.48 5.63
N PHE A 99 -10.05 -5.53 5.03
CA PHE A 99 -10.86 -6.65 4.51
C PHE A 99 -11.78 -7.31 5.56
N TRP A 100 -11.39 -7.31 6.84
CA TRP A 100 -12.16 -7.88 7.96
C TRP A 100 -13.33 -6.99 8.43
N GLU A 101 -13.39 -5.72 8.04
CA GLU A 101 -14.48 -4.83 8.42
C GLU A 101 -15.74 -5.10 7.59
N ARG A 102 -16.92 -4.83 8.19
CA ARG A 102 -18.21 -4.84 7.49
C ARG A 102 -18.25 -3.72 6.44
N GLU A 103 -18.94 -3.93 5.33
CA GLU A 103 -19.00 -2.97 4.21
C GLU A 103 -19.53 -1.58 4.63
N GLU A 104 -20.46 -1.51 5.60
CA GLU A 104 -20.94 -0.25 6.18
C GLU A 104 -19.81 0.59 6.80
N LYS A 105 -18.85 -0.05 7.47
CA LYS A 105 -17.68 0.62 8.07
C LYS A 105 -16.65 1.03 7.02
N LYS A 106 -16.75 0.47 5.80
CA LYS A 106 -15.90 0.81 4.66
C LYS A 106 -16.41 1.97 3.82
N LYS A 107 -17.56 2.57 4.18
CA LYS A 107 -18.06 3.78 3.52
C LYS A 107 -17.03 4.91 3.54
N CYS A 108 -17.00 5.72 2.50
CA CYS A 108 -16.10 6.85 2.36
C CYS A 108 -16.28 7.85 3.50
N ARG A 109 -15.19 8.29 4.09
CA ARG A 109 -15.21 9.27 5.19
C ARG A 109 -15.55 10.69 4.77
N ILE A 110 -15.46 11.01 3.48
CA ILE A 110 -15.84 12.33 2.96
C ILE A 110 -17.33 12.35 2.64
N CYS A 111 -17.79 11.29 1.98
CA CYS A 111 -19.09 11.27 1.32
C CYS A 111 -20.12 10.44 2.13
N GLY A 112 -19.70 9.31 2.72
CA GLY A 112 -20.56 8.48 3.55
C GLY A 112 -21.47 7.49 2.81
N TRP A 113 -21.56 7.51 1.48
CA TRP A 113 -22.47 6.63 0.73
C TRP A 113 -21.77 5.48 -0.02
N LYS A 114 -20.64 5.73 -0.69
CA LYS A 114 -19.89 4.72 -1.46
C LYS A 114 -18.76 4.12 -0.63
N LYS A 115 -18.29 2.95 -1.03
CA LYS A 115 -17.10 2.33 -0.44
C LYS A 115 -15.88 3.23 -0.66
N GLU A 116 -15.05 3.39 0.36
CA GLU A 116 -13.84 4.19 0.27
C GLU A 116 -12.75 3.40 -0.48
N THR A 117 -12.52 3.77 -1.73
CA THR A 117 -11.42 3.30 -2.58
C THR A 117 -10.60 4.49 -3.06
N TRP A 118 -9.38 4.25 -3.54
CA TRP A 118 -8.58 5.31 -4.17
C TRP A 118 -9.28 5.94 -5.37
N GLU A 119 -9.87 5.11 -6.21
CA GLU A 119 -10.71 5.50 -7.34
C GLU A 119 -11.83 6.45 -6.89
N HIS A 120 -12.62 6.06 -5.90
CA HIS A 120 -13.72 6.89 -5.39
C HIS A 120 -13.24 8.19 -4.73
N ILE A 121 -12.15 8.15 -3.95
CA ILE A 121 -11.59 9.36 -3.33
C ILE A 121 -11.16 10.35 -4.42
N TRP A 122 -10.45 9.86 -5.44
CA TRP A 122 -9.85 10.70 -6.48
C TRP A 122 -10.88 11.21 -7.50
N GLU A 123 -11.68 10.31 -8.06
CA GLU A 123 -12.57 10.61 -9.18
C GLU A 123 -13.88 11.23 -8.74
N GLU A 124 -14.35 10.93 -7.52
CA GLU A 124 -15.69 11.35 -7.08
C GLU A 124 -15.70 12.31 -5.87
N CYS A 125 -14.77 12.16 -4.90
CA CYS A 125 -14.83 12.93 -3.65
C CYS A 125 -13.99 14.20 -3.65
N VAL A 126 -12.71 14.09 -3.99
CA VAL A 126 -11.74 15.19 -3.86
C VAL A 126 -11.66 16.01 -5.15
N ARG A 127 -12.25 15.52 -6.25
CA ARG A 127 -12.08 16.02 -7.63
C ARG A 127 -10.60 16.23 -7.94
N GLY A 128 -9.94 15.16 -8.37
CA GLY A 128 -8.56 15.21 -8.84
C GLY A 128 -8.31 16.21 -9.97
N GLU A 129 -7.04 16.53 -10.20
CA GLU A 129 -6.60 17.29 -11.37
C GLU A 129 -7.01 16.57 -12.67
N SER A 130 -7.61 17.31 -13.60
CA SER A 130 -8.02 16.80 -14.91
C SER A 130 -6.82 16.27 -15.70
N GLY A 131 -6.84 15.00 -16.10
CA GLY A 131 -5.89 14.42 -17.06
C GLY A 131 -4.99 13.29 -16.54
N SER A 132 -5.06 12.93 -15.25
CA SER A 132 -4.34 11.77 -14.70
C SER A 132 -5.30 10.72 -14.15
N THR A 133 -4.97 9.45 -14.38
CA THR A 133 -5.71 8.33 -13.78
C THR A 133 -5.44 8.25 -12.28
N TRP A 134 -6.39 7.73 -11.50
CA TRP A 134 -6.19 7.54 -10.07
C TRP A 134 -5.00 6.61 -9.77
N GLN A 135 -4.70 5.64 -10.64
CA GLN A 135 -3.55 4.74 -10.47
C GLN A 135 -2.22 5.48 -10.60
N GLU A 136 -2.07 6.39 -11.56
CA GLU A 136 -0.86 7.21 -11.72
C GLU A 136 -0.67 8.11 -10.51
N LYS A 137 -1.75 8.72 -10.03
CA LYS A 137 -1.70 9.60 -8.86
C LYS A 137 -1.40 8.86 -7.58
N VAL A 138 -1.90 7.64 -7.40
CA VAL A 138 -1.52 6.79 -6.27
C VAL A 138 -0.01 6.50 -6.25
N ARG A 139 0.62 6.28 -7.41
CA ARG A 139 2.09 6.06 -7.49
C ARG A 139 2.87 7.32 -7.11
N GLU A 140 2.40 8.48 -7.57
CA GLU A 140 2.99 9.80 -7.25
C GLU A 140 2.85 10.08 -5.74
N ILE A 141 1.61 10.04 -5.21
CA ILE A 141 1.30 10.37 -3.82
C ILE A 141 2.07 9.48 -2.85
N LEU A 142 2.18 8.18 -3.17
CA LEU A 142 2.81 7.18 -2.31
C LEU A 142 4.27 6.89 -2.69
N GLY A 143 4.87 7.75 -3.52
CA GLY A 143 6.24 7.64 -4.01
C GLY A 143 7.30 7.56 -2.91
N GLU A 144 8.52 7.20 -3.31
CA GLU A 144 9.63 6.96 -2.39
C GLU A 144 10.14 8.23 -1.70
N GLU A 145 9.95 9.39 -2.31
CA GLU A 145 10.39 10.70 -1.81
C GLU A 145 9.39 11.35 -0.83
N GLY A 146 8.14 10.85 -0.79
CA GLY A 146 7.08 11.41 0.06
C GLY A 146 6.36 12.63 -0.54
N GLU A 147 6.36 12.77 -1.87
CA GLU A 147 5.76 13.87 -2.63
C GLU A 147 4.28 14.10 -2.29
N GLY A 148 3.52 13.04 -1.98
CA GLY A 148 2.11 13.15 -1.63
C GLY A 148 1.79 13.57 -0.20
N GLU A 149 2.76 13.90 0.64
CA GLU A 149 2.49 14.16 2.06
C GLU A 149 1.48 15.30 2.30
N GLU A 150 1.60 16.40 1.57
CA GLU A 150 0.68 17.54 1.68
C GLU A 150 -0.71 17.19 1.14
N TRP A 151 -0.78 16.43 0.03
CA TRP A 151 -2.06 15.96 -0.49
C TRP A 151 -2.75 15.02 0.51
N LEU A 152 -2.01 14.09 1.11
CA LEU A 152 -2.55 13.18 2.14
C LEU A 152 -3.00 13.93 3.40
N LYS A 153 -2.29 15.01 3.76
CA LYS A 153 -2.66 15.89 4.88
C LYS A 153 -3.99 16.58 4.60
N GLU A 154 -4.16 17.09 3.39
CA GLU A 154 -5.40 17.72 2.96
C GLU A 154 -6.57 16.73 2.93
N LEU A 155 -6.33 15.51 2.42
CA LEU A 155 -7.31 14.44 2.47
C LEU A 155 -7.74 14.11 3.92
N GLU A 156 -6.81 14.06 4.88
CA GLU A 156 -7.13 13.87 6.29
C GLU A 156 -7.98 15.02 6.83
N ARG A 157 -7.66 16.28 6.51
CA ARG A 157 -8.47 17.45 6.88
C ARG A 157 -9.90 17.37 6.33
N MET A 158 -10.06 17.03 5.06
CA MET A 158 -11.38 16.88 4.43
C MET A 158 -12.23 15.82 5.14
N ARG A 159 -11.61 14.69 5.53
CA ARG A 159 -12.29 13.61 6.28
C ARG A 159 -12.69 14.06 7.69
N GLU A 160 -11.85 14.85 8.36
CA GLU A 160 -12.17 15.41 9.68
C GLU A 160 -13.33 16.40 9.60
N SER A 161 -13.32 17.30 8.60
CA SER A 161 -14.41 18.25 8.38
C SER A 161 -15.74 17.56 8.09
N ALA A 162 -15.74 16.51 7.25
CA ALA A 162 -16.95 15.73 6.96
C ALA A 162 -17.46 14.94 8.18
N ASN A 163 -16.58 14.51 9.08
CA ASN A 163 -16.97 13.82 10.31
C ASN A 163 -17.47 14.78 11.40
N GLY A 164 -17.03 16.06 11.36
CA GLY A 164 -17.48 17.13 12.25
C GLY A 164 -18.79 17.81 11.84
N GLY A 165 -19.28 17.52 10.62
CA GLY A 165 -20.57 17.98 10.12
C GLY A 165 -21.28 16.85 9.39
N ILE A 166 -22.21 16.18 10.07
CA ILE A 166 -23.28 15.44 9.39
C ILE A 166 -24.16 16.50 8.71
N ASN A 167 -23.70 17.03 7.58
CA ASN A 167 -24.54 17.83 6.69
C ASN A 167 -25.00 16.90 5.58
N GLU A 168 -26.32 16.76 5.47
CA GLU A 168 -27.06 16.11 4.39
C GLU A 168 -26.85 16.78 3.01
N GLU A 169 -25.76 17.51 2.80
CA GLU A 169 -25.51 18.32 1.61
C GLU A 169 -24.52 17.68 0.64
N CYS A 170 -24.57 16.35 0.56
CA CYS A 170 -24.28 15.66 -0.68
C CYS A 170 -25.58 15.19 -1.33
N VAL A 171 -26.54 16.10 -1.40
CA VAL A 171 -27.71 15.97 -2.26
C VAL A 171 -27.35 16.56 -3.63
N ARG A 172 -27.20 15.65 -4.60
CA ARG A 172 -27.40 15.84 -6.05
C ARG A 172 -26.61 16.93 -6.79
N LYS A 173 -25.72 16.48 -7.67
CA LYS A 173 -25.54 16.97 -9.06
C LYS A 173 -25.13 15.75 -9.90
N GLU A 174 -25.82 15.22 -10.91
CA GLU A 174 -27.00 15.58 -11.69
C GLU A 174 -27.57 14.28 -12.27
N PHE A 175 -28.89 14.08 -12.25
CA PHE A 175 -29.58 13.19 -13.17
C PHE A 175 -30.29 14.12 -14.17
N PHE A 176 -29.55 14.56 -15.19
CA PHE A 176 -30.12 15.25 -16.33
C PHE A 176 -29.94 14.33 -17.54
N VAL A 177 -30.91 13.45 -17.78
CA VAL A 177 -31.07 12.80 -19.08
C VAL A 177 -32.57 12.60 -19.35
N ASN A 178 -33.01 13.15 -20.49
CA ASN A 178 -34.32 13.06 -21.17
C ASN A 178 -35.42 14.01 -20.68
N GLY A 179 -36.12 14.79 -21.51
CA GLY A 179 -36.16 14.90 -22.96
C GLY A 179 -37.35 15.81 -23.35
N ASN A 180 -37.19 16.58 -24.42
CA ASN A 180 -38.20 17.21 -25.29
C ASN A 180 -39.58 17.57 -24.72
N GLY A 181 -39.87 18.87 -24.63
CA GLY A 181 -41.22 19.42 -24.57
C GLY A 181 -41.27 20.84 -25.13
N SER A 182 -41.74 20.97 -26.37
CA SER A 182 -41.95 22.25 -27.07
C SER A 182 -42.93 23.17 -26.32
N PRO A 183 -42.82 24.51 -26.49
CA PRO A 183 -43.77 25.44 -25.89
C PRO A 183 -44.98 25.59 -26.82
N ASN A 184 -46.15 25.10 -26.38
CA ASN A 184 -47.40 25.53 -26.99
C ASN A 184 -47.80 26.89 -26.40
N ARG A 185 -47.93 27.87 -27.29
CA ARG A 185 -48.74 29.06 -27.10
C ARG A 185 -50.18 28.66 -27.37
N ASP A 186 -51.08 29.05 -26.49
CA ASP A 186 -52.46 29.42 -26.80
C ASP A 186 -52.84 30.57 -25.86
#